data_AF-A0A7V2NGQ5-F1
#
_entry.id   AF-A0A7V2NGQ5-F1
#
_cell.length_a   1.000
_cell.length_b   1.000
_cell.length_c   1.000
_cell.angle_alpha   90.00
_cell.angle_beta   90.00
_cell.angle_gamma   90.00
#
_symmetry.space_group_name_H-M   'P 1'
#
loop_
_entity.id
_entity.type
_entity.pdbx_description
1 polymer ?
#
loop_
_entity_poly.entity_id
_entity_poly.type
_entity_poly.pdbx_seq_one_letter_code
_entity_poly.pdbx_strand_id
1 'polypeptide(L)'
;MHPRKFGDAIFSGKEVDIIQKYISKISKIFDIYNKISKLDVSVSQLYPITVFENGMFLVYDLDNLQRNYFLAAEQVSEIHVPEGVRACFPLDFYGGKISAVVSPDAFNDIYGYIAIFHEFVHCYQFENYEMELKDGLEIAHRAQEKKDFMWELTHSFPYNDKKFIDETEKLARYFEIGFIDGIKEY
;
A
#
# COMPACT_ATOMS: atom_id res chain seq x y z
N MET A 1 2.27 2.62 29.12
CA MET A 1 1.24 3.08 28.18
C MET A 1 0.27 1.93 27.99
N HIS A 2 -0.96 2.03 28.51
CA HIS A 2 -1.95 0.94 28.45
C HIS A 2 -2.69 0.96 27.10
N PRO A 3 -2.94 -0.20 26.47
CA PRO A 3 -3.85 -0.27 25.34
C PRO A 3 -5.27 0.01 25.83
N ARG A 4 -6.00 0.92 25.17
CA ARG A 4 -7.45 1.07 25.42
C ARG A 4 -8.13 -0.19 24.96
N LYS A 5 -8.84 -0.87 25.86
CA LYS A 5 -9.82 -1.89 25.50
C LYS A 5 -10.97 -1.19 24.77
N PHE A 6 -11.10 -1.42 23.47
CA PHE A 6 -12.30 -1.07 22.71
C PHE A 6 -13.37 -2.13 22.97
N GLY A 7 -13.97 -2.05 24.16
CA GLY A 7 -15.25 -2.66 24.47
C GLY A 7 -16.18 -1.53 24.89
N ASP A 8 -17.23 -1.31 24.09
CA ASP A 8 -18.37 -0.45 24.38
C ASP A 8 -18.10 1.07 24.47
N ALA A 9 -17.51 1.65 23.42
CA ALA A 9 -17.58 3.10 23.22
C ALA A 9 -18.96 3.46 22.62
N ILE A 10 -19.74 4.28 23.34
CA ILE A 10 -20.95 4.90 22.79
C ILE A 10 -20.51 6.04 21.88
N PHE A 11 -20.52 5.80 20.58
CA PHE A 11 -20.16 6.79 19.56
C PHE A 11 -21.29 7.81 19.36
N SER A 12 -20.91 9.07 19.14
CA SER A 12 -21.86 10.12 18.78
C SER A 12 -22.44 9.89 17.37
N GLY A 13 -23.61 10.47 17.06
CA GLY A 13 -24.26 10.27 15.76
C GLY A 13 -23.42 10.67 14.53
N LYS A 14 -22.48 11.62 14.68
CA LYS A 14 -21.53 11.99 13.61
C LYS A 14 -20.40 10.99 13.41
N GLU A 15 -19.91 10.37 14.47
CA GLU A 15 -18.85 9.35 14.41
C GLU A 15 -19.39 8.05 13.78
N VAL A 16 -20.63 7.68 14.09
CA VAL A 16 -21.31 6.53 13.44
C VAL A 16 -21.44 6.74 11.94
N ASP A 17 -21.76 7.95 11.48
CA ASP A 17 -21.91 8.27 10.04
C ASP A 17 -20.59 8.10 9.27
N ILE A 18 -19.45 8.54 9.83
CA ILE A 18 -18.15 8.41 9.17
C ILE A 18 -17.69 6.95 9.14
N ILE A 19 -17.85 6.22 10.24
CA ILE A 19 -17.54 4.78 10.32
C ILE A 19 -18.36 4.00 9.26
N GLN A 20 -19.65 4.27 9.15
CA GLN A 20 -20.50 3.56 8.19
C GLN A 20 -20.27 3.98 6.73
N LYS A 21 -19.80 5.21 6.49
CA LYS A 21 -19.62 5.77 5.14
C LYS A 21 -18.76 4.89 4.23
N TYR A 22 -17.66 4.34 4.75
CA TYR A 22 -16.72 3.55 3.96
C TYR A 22 -16.73 2.07 4.28
N ILE A 23 -17.19 1.65 5.46
CA ILE A 23 -17.11 0.23 5.85
C ILE A 23 -17.82 -0.69 4.85
N SER A 24 -19.00 -0.30 4.37
CA SER A 24 -19.76 -1.09 3.39
C SER A 24 -19.06 -1.19 2.03
N LYS A 25 -18.32 -0.16 1.64
CA LYS A 25 -17.52 -0.13 0.40
C LYS A 25 -16.28 -1.01 0.57
N ILE A 26 -15.58 -0.87 1.69
CA ILE A 26 -14.39 -1.64 2.04
C ILE A 26 -14.71 -3.14 2.12
N SER A 27 -15.86 -3.52 2.68
CA SER A 27 -16.26 -4.94 2.75
C SER A 27 -16.37 -5.62 1.39
N LYS A 28 -16.55 -4.89 0.28
CA LYS A 28 -16.55 -5.46 -1.09
C LYS A 28 -15.18 -6.01 -1.49
N ILE A 29 -14.12 -5.67 -0.78
CA ILE A 29 -12.77 -6.21 -1.03
C ILE A 29 -12.75 -7.71 -0.86
N PHE A 30 -13.53 -8.26 0.07
CA PHE A 30 -13.62 -9.72 0.23
C PHE A 30 -14.19 -10.40 -1.03
N ASP A 31 -15.12 -9.77 -1.76
CA ASP A 31 -15.68 -10.34 -2.98
C ASP A 31 -14.63 -10.47 -4.10
N ILE A 32 -13.71 -9.51 -4.17
CA ILE A 32 -12.61 -9.51 -5.15
C ILE A 32 -11.49 -10.43 -4.68
N TYR A 33 -11.10 -10.33 -3.41
CA TYR A 33 -10.10 -11.18 -2.78
C TYR A 33 -10.42 -12.66 -2.95
N ASN A 34 -11.68 -13.08 -2.76
CA ASN A 34 -12.10 -14.46 -2.96
C ASN A 34 -11.89 -14.98 -4.40
N LYS A 35 -11.82 -14.08 -5.39
CA LYS A 35 -11.57 -14.42 -6.79
C LYS A 35 -10.08 -14.46 -7.12
N ILE A 36 -9.26 -13.62 -6.48
CA ILE A 36 -7.86 -13.39 -6.88
C ILE A 36 -6.81 -13.93 -5.90
N SER A 37 -7.17 -14.22 -4.65
CA SER A 37 -6.25 -14.66 -3.59
C SER A 37 -5.45 -15.92 -3.91
N LYS A 38 -5.88 -16.70 -4.90
CA LYS A 38 -5.21 -17.93 -5.35
C LYS A 38 -4.33 -17.72 -6.59
N LEU A 39 -4.27 -16.50 -7.13
CA LEU A 39 -3.49 -16.20 -8.34
C LEU A 39 -2.01 -16.05 -8.02
N ASP A 40 -1.67 -15.33 -6.95
CA ASP A 40 -0.29 -15.08 -6.53
C ASP A 40 -0.20 -14.78 -5.03
N VAL A 41 0.98 -15.00 -4.44
CA VAL A 41 1.23 -14.72 -3.01
C VAL A 41 1.07 -13.24 -2.67
N SER A 42 1.45 -12.32 -3.58
CA SER A 42 1.39 -10.87 -3.37
C SER A 42 -0.03 -10.31 -3.24
N VAL A 43 -1.03 -11.02 -3.78
CA VAL A 43 -2.46 -10.66 -3.67
C VAL A 43 -3.23 -11.60 -2.72
N SER A 44 -2.52 -12.50 -2.05
CA SER A 44 -3.09 -13.44 -1.07
C SER A 44 -3.17 -12.87 0.35
N GLN A 45 -2.63 -11.66 0.56
CA GLN A 45 -2.67 -10.97 1.85
C GLN A 45 -3.55 -9.72 1.75
N LEU A 46 -4.27 -9.45 2.84
CA LEU A 46 -5.05 -8.24 3.02
C LEU A 46 -4.33 -7.32 4.00
N TYR A 47 -4.39 -6.02 3.75
CA TYR A 47 -3.70 -5.00 4.54
C TYR A 47 -4.69 -3.94 5.05
N PRO A 48 -4.31 -3.15 6.06
CA PRO A 48 -5.10 -1.98 6.46
C PRO A 48 -5.32 -1.05 5.26
N ILE A 49 -6.51 -0.46 5.20
CA ILE A 49 -6.88 0.51 4.18
C ILE A 49 -7.15 1.83 4.87
N THR A 50 -6.45 2.86 4.43
CA THR A 50 -6.61 4.20 4.98
C THR A 50 -7.32 5.06 3.96
N VAL A 51 -8.51 5.52 4.30
CA VAL A 51 -9.23 6.50 3.47
C VAL A 51 -8.76 7.88 3.86
N PHE A 52 -8.16 8.61 2.92
CA PHE A 52 -7.79 10.01 3.10
C PHE A 52 -8.88 10.92 2.54
N GLU A 53 -9.60 11.62 3.42
CA GLU A 53 -10.67 12.55 3.04
C GLU A 53 -10.65 13.80 3.92
N ASN A 54 -10.79 14.98 3.31
CA ASN A 54 -10.90 16.26 4.03
C ASN A 54 -9.76 16.51 5.05
N GLY A 55 -8.53 16.11 4.72
CA GLY A 55 -7.38 16.28 5.60
C GLY A 55 -7.32 15.28 6.75
N MET A 56 -8.09 14.20 6.70
CA MET A 56 -8.14 13.18 7.75
C MET A 56 -7.83 11.80 7.18
N PHE A 57 -6.97 11.07 7.87
CA PHE A 57 -6.76 9.64 7.67
C PHE A 57 -7.78 8.86 8.49
N LEU A 58 -8.52 7.95 7.84
CA LEU A 58 -9.44 7.00 8.45
C LEU A 58 -8.92 5.59 8.20
N VAL A 59 -8.31 4.96 9.21
CA VAL A 59 -7.65 3.67 9.09
C VAL A 59 -8.64 2.56 9.37
N TYR A 60 -8.92 1.74 8.36
CA TYR A 60 -9.72 0.53 8.47
C TYR A 60 -8.78 -0.68 8.49
N ASP A 61 -8.78 -1.41 9.60
CA ASP A 61 -7.93 -2.59 9.79
C ASP A 61 -8.78 -3.85 9.91
N LEU A 62 -8.15 -5.00 9.69
CA LEU A 62 -8.77 -6.31 9.78
C LEU A 62 -8.94 -6.74 11.23
N ASP A 63 -10.07 -7.37 11.54
CA ASP A 63 -10.24 -8.09 12.79
C ASP A 63 -9.20 -9.22 12.96
N ASN A 64 -9.05 -9.75 14.17
CA ASN A 64 -8.09 -10.82 14.47
C ASN A 64 -8.31 -12.09 13.63
N LEU A 65 -9.49 -12.25 13.02
CA LEU A 65 -9.83 -13.39 12.17
C LEU A 65 -9.65 -13.09 10.68
N GLN A 66 -9.28 -11.85 10.33
CA GLN A 66 -9.19 -11.31 8.98
C GLN A 66 -10.48 -11.49 8.15
N ARG A 67 -11.64 -11.41 8.82
CA ARG A 67 -12.96 -11.61 8.18
C ARG A 67 -13.72 -10.32 7.96
N ASN A 68 -13.38 -9.28 8.70
CA ASN A 68 -14.05 -8.00 8.63
C ASN A 68 -13.03 -6.88 8.79
N TYR A 69 -13.29 -5.77 8.12
CA TYR A 69 -12.64 -4.51 8.47
C TYR A 69 -13.40 -3.82 9.60
N PHE A 70 -12.71 -2.99 10.36
CA PHE A 70 -13.28 -2.05 11.33
C PHE A 70 -12.45 -0.76 11.35
N LEU A 71 -13.06 0.37 11.76
CA LEU A 71 -12.30 1.60 11.93
C LEU A 71 -11.39 1.48 13.15
N ALA A 72 -10.08 1.44 12.92
CA ALA A 72 -9.06 1.21 13.94
C ALA A 72 -8.43 2.50 14.46
N ALA A 73 -8.29 3.52 13.61
CA ALA A 73 -7.70 4.80 13.99
C ALA A 73 -8.16 5.95 13.08
N GLU A 74 -8.03 7.17 13.59
CA GLU A 74 -8.21 8.40 12.84
C GLU A 74 -7.08 9.37 13.16
N GLN A 75 -6.61 10.14 12.18
CA GLN A 75 -5.67 11.23 12.42
C GLN A 75 -5.87 12.38 11.43
N VAL A 76 -5.83 13.62 11.94
CA VAL A 76 -5.72 14.82 11.09
C VAL A 76 -4.32 14.87 10.48
N SER A 77 -4.25 14.96 9.16
CA SER A 77 -2.98 14.99 8.45
C SER A 77 -2.26 16.32 8.65
N GLU A 78 -1.01 16.23 9.06
CA GLU A 78 -0.08 17.37 9.06
C GLU A 78 0.49 17.63 7.66
N ILE A 79 0.34 16.68 6.74
CA ILE A 79 0.83 16.73 5.36
C ILE A 79 -0.32 16.91 4.37
N HIS A 80 -0.02 17.54 3.24
CA HIS A 80 -0.96 17.62 2.12
C HIS A 80 -0.85 16.34 1.29
N VAL A 81 -1.87 15.48 1.35
CA VAL A 81 -1.98 14.32 0.46
C VAL A 81 -2.82 14.73 -0.76
N PRO A 82 -2.33 14.50 -2.00
CA PRO A 82 -3.05 14.87 -3.22
C PRO A 82 -4.42 14.19 -3.32
N GLU A 83 -5.36 14.85 -4.01
CA GLU A 83 -6.60 14.18 -4.42
C GLU A 83 -6.31 13.02 -5.38
N GLY A 84 -7.11 11.96 -5.27
CA GLY A 84 -6.94 10.77 -6.10
C GLY A 84 -5.78 9.87 -5.67
N VAL A 85 -5.26 10.04 -4.43
CA VAL A 85 -4.15 9.21 -3.92
C VAL A 85 -4.50 7.74 -4.04
N ARG A 86 -3.51 6.97 -4.53
CA ARG A 86 -3.40 5.50 -4.48
C ARG A 86 -1.93 5.26 -4.19
N ALA A 87 -1.64 4.96 -2.94
CA ALA A 87 -0.26 4.75 -2.48
C ALA A 87 -0.27 3.80 -1.30
N CYS A 88 0.86 3.15 -1.04
CA CYS A 88 1.09 2.38 0.17
C CYS A 88 2.27 2.98 0.93
N PHE A 89 2.08 3.32 2.22
CA PHE A 89 3.16 3.78 3.08
C PHE A 89 2.90 3.49 4.57
N PRO A 90 3.96 3.36 5.38
CA PRO A 90 3.84 3.18 6.83
C PRO A 90 3.16 4.36 7.51
N LEU A 91 2.26 4.07 8.44
CA LEU A 91 1.57 5.09 9.22
C LEU A 91 2.18 5.22 10.61
N ASP A 92 3.04 6.21 10.82
CA ASP A 92 3.75 6.43 12.10
C ASP A 92 2.78 6.54 13.29
N PHE A 93 1.65 7.24 13.11
CA PHE A 93 0.60 7.39 14.13
C PHE A 93 -0.14 6.09 14.46
N TYR A 94 -0.02 5.09 13.60
CA TYR A 94 -0.60 3.77 13.73
C TYR A 94 0.49 2.70 13.88
N GLY A 95 1.53 3.02 14.65
CA GLY A 95 2.59 2.10 15.02
C GLY A 95 3.53 1.71 13.88
N GLY A 96 3.60 2.53 12.83
CA GLY A 96 4.41 2.24 11.63
C GLY A 96 3.85 1.11 10.77
N LYS A 97 2.59 0.71 10.99
CA LYS A 97 1.97 -0.34 10.18
C LYS A 97 1.76 0.17 8.75
N ILE A 98 2.11 -0.67 7.79
CA ILE A 98 1.94 -0.40 6.36
C ILE A 98 0.44 -0.40 6.00
N SER A 99 0.02 0.53 5.15
CA SER A 99 -1.39 0.65 4.75
C SER A 99 -1.55 1.14 3.31
N ALA A 100 -2.55 0.60 2.62
CA ALA A 100 -3.03 1.13 1.34
C ALA A 100 -3.85 2.40 1.60
N VAL A 101 -3.28 3.55 1.23
CA VAL A 101 -3.87 4.88 1.41
C VAL A 101 -4.55 5.30 0.11
N VAL A 102 -5.85 5.55 0.20
CA VAL A 102 -6.70 5.86 -0.95
C VAL A 102 -7.64 7.04 -0.72
N SER A 103 -7.90 7.80 -1.77
CA SER A 103 -9.01 8.76 -1.79
C SER A 103 -10.38 8.05 -1.96
N PRO A 104 -11.50 8.67 -1.53
CA PRO A 104 -12.83 8.08 -1.59
C PRO A 104 -13.29 7.58 -2.97
N ASP A 105 -12.75 8.16 -4.03
CA ASP A 105 -13.06 7.81 -5.42
C ASP A 105 -12.58 6.40 -5.80
N ALA A 106 -11.67 5.80 -5.01
CA ALA A 106 -11.22 4.41 -5.18
C ALA A 106 -12.36 3.39 -5.11
N PHE A 107 -13.48 3.77 -4.49
CA PHE A 107 -14.61 2.88 -4.30
C PHE A 107 -15.71 3.06 -5.36
N ASN A 108 -15.51 3.95 -6.35
CA ASN A 108 -16.53 4.29 -7.35
C ASN A 108 -16.77 3.17 -8.37
N ASP A 109 -15.73 2.43 -8.75
CA ASP A 109 -15.79 1.38 -9.75
C ASP A 109 -14.77 0.26 -9.48
N ILE A 110 -14.81 -0.79 -10.32
CA ILE A 110 -13.93 -1.96 -10.18
C ILE A 110 -12.44 -1.61 -10.36
N TYR A 111 -12.08 -0.61 -11.19
CA TYR A 111 -10.69 -0.23 -11.40
C TYR A 111 -10.09 0.40 -10.15
N GLY A 112 -10.90 1.18 -9.42
CA GLY A 112 -10.51 1.69 -8.11
C GLY A 112 -10.23 0.59 -7.08
N TYR A 113 -11.04 -0.48 -7.04
CA TYR A 113 -10.71 -1.64 -6.19
C TYR A 113 -9.47 -2.39 -6.66
N ILE A 114 -9.26 -2.54 -7.97
CA ILE A 114 -8.03 -3.13 -8.51
C ILE A 114 -6.81 -2.32 -8.07
N ALA A 115 -6.90 -0.99 -8.07
CA ALA A 115 -5.84 -0.13 -7.54
C ALA A 115 -5.58 -0.36 -6.05
N ILE A 116 -6.61 -0.60 -5.23
CA ILE A 116 -6.41 -0.99 -3.82
C ILE A 116 -5.59 -2.29 -3.70
N PHE A 117 -5.87 -3.29 -4.54
CA PHE A 117 -5.08 -4.53 -4.56
C PHE A 117 -3.66 -4.32 -5.09
N HIS A 118 -3.45 -3.39 -6.01
CA HIS A 118 -2.11 -2.99 -6.43
C HIS A 118 -1.34 -2.41 -5.22
N GLU A 119 -1.96 -1.56 -4.41
CA GLU A 119 -1.34 -1.08 -3.18
C GLU A 119 -1.09 -2.22 -2.18
N PHE A 120 -1.93 -3.25 -2.11
CA PHE A 120 -1.64 -4.44 -1.29
C PHE A 120 -0.39 -5.19 -1.75
N VAL A 121 -0.11 -5.24 -3.04
CA VAL A 121 1.15 -5.78 -3.55
C VAL A 121 2.33 -4.94 -3.07
N HIS A 122 2.21 -3.61 -3.09
CA HIS A 122 3.24 -2.73 -2.52
C HIS A 122 3.41 -2.92 -1.01
N CYS A 123 2.31 -3.12 -0.27
CA CYS A 123 2.39 -3.38 1.16
C CYS A 123 3.05 -4.74 1.46
N TYR A 124 2.77 -5.78 0.65
CA TYR A 124 3.48 -7.05 0.71
C TYR A 124 4.97 -6.89 0.43
N GLN A 125 5.31 -6.13 -0.62
CA GLN A 125 6.70 -5.87 -0.98
C GLN A 125 7.44 -5.14 0.15
N PHE A 126 6.78 -4.16 0.78
CA PHE A 126 7.28 -3.44 1.95
C PHE A 126 7.64 -4.37 3.11
N GLU A 127 6.73 -5.28 3.48
CA GLU A 127 6.94 -6.17 4.62
C GLU A 127 7.97 -7.27 4.37
N ASN A 128 8.14 -7.72 3.13
CA ASN A 128 8.90 -8.93 2.83
C ASN A 128 10.24 -8.68 2.14
N TYR A 129 10.37 -7.63 1.34
CA TYR A 129 11.52 -7.47 0.43
C TYR A 129 12.13 -6.07 0.41
N GLU A 130 11.37 -5.03 0.76
CA GLU A 130 11.78 -3.64 0.53
C GLU A 130 13.11 -3.27 1.20
N MET A 131 13.36 -3.75 2.43
CA MET A 131 14.64 -3.51 3.09
C MET A 131 15.79 -4.25 2.40
N GLU A 132 15.58 -5.50 1.98
CA GLU A 132 16.59 -6.27 1.26
C GLU A 132 16.91 -5.64 -0.10
N LEU A 133 15.87 -5.23 -0.84
CA LEU A 133 16.01 -4.52 -2.10
C LEU A 133 16.79 -3.21 -1.90
N LYS A 134 16.44 -2.42 -0.88
CA LYS A 134 17.12 -1.16 -0.57
C LYS A 134 18.58 -1.37 -0.15
N ASP A 135 18.90 -2.45 0.58
CA ASP A 135 20.28 -2.77 0.94
C ASP A 135 21.15 -3.09 -0.29
N GLY A 136 20.55 -3.61 -1.37
CA GLY A 136 21.23 -3.81 -2.65
C GLY A 136 21.45 -2.53 -3.47
N LEU A 137 20.86 -1.40 -3.10
CA LEU A 137 20.85 -0.17 -3.89
C LEU A 137 21.80 0.88 -3.30
N GLU A 138 22.93 1.14 -3.97
CA GLU A 138 23.89 2.19 -3.56
C GLU A 138 23.23 3.57 -3.42
N ILE A 139 22.21 3.86 -4.23
CA ILE A 139 21.45 5.11 -4.12
C ILE A 139 20.65 5.20 -2.82
N ALA A 140 20.08 4.09 -2.34
CA ALA A 140 19.35 4.06 -1.08
C ALA A 140 20.30 4.30 0.11
N HIS A 141 21.50 3.70 0.09
CA HIS A 141 22.56 3.96 1.07
C HIS A 141 22.94 5.44 1.12
N ARG A 142 23.24 6.04 -0.04
CA ARG A 142 23.59 7.47 -0.15
C ARG A 142 22.45 8.38 0.31
N ALA A 143 21.20 8.02 0.04
CA ALA A 143 20.03 8.76 0.49
C ALA A 143 19.87 8.67 2.02
N GLN A 144 20.03 7.48 2.60
CA GLN A 144 19.99 7.27 4.03
C GLN A 144 21.07 8.05 4.78
N GLU A 145 22.32 8.05 4.29
CA GLU A 145 23.42 8.87 4.82
C GLU A 145 23.07 10.37 4.87
N LYS A 146 22.32 10.83 3.86
CA LYS A 146 21.86 12.22 3.74
C LYS A 146 20.54 12.49 4.45
N LYS A 147 19.91 11.47 5.04
CA LYS A 147 18.54 11.51 5.59
C LYS A 147 17.49 11.99 4.58
N ASP A 148 17.73 11.72 3.30
CA ASP A 148 16.80 12.03 2.22
C ASP A 148 15.83 10.86 2.04
N PHE A 149 14.81 10.79 2.91
CA PHE A 149 13.79 9.73 2.84
C PHE A 149 12.81 9.92 1.66
N MET A 150 12.88 11.05 0.95
CA MET A 150 12.05 11.35 -0.23
C MET A 150 12.82 11.16 -1.55
N TRP A 151 14.00 10.55 -1.51
CA TRP A 151 14.85 10.37 -2.69
C TRP A 151 14.13 9.64 -3.83
N GLU A 152 13.23 8.70 -3.52
CA GLU A 152 12.46 7.95 -4.53
C GLU A 152 11.53 8.84 -5.35
N LEU A 153 11.09 9.96 -4.78
CA LEU A 153 10.19 10.91 -5.44
C LEU A 153 10.95 11.99 -6.22
N THR A 154 12.21 12.26 -5.84
CA THR A 154 13.01 13.35 -6.41
C THR A 154 14.10 12.84 -7.35
N HIS A 155 14.47 11.56 -7.27
CA HIS A 155 15.41 10.94 -8.15
C HIS A 155 14.75 10.54 -9.47
N SER A 156 15.04 11.29 -10.52
CA SER A 156 14.55 10.96 -11.86
C SER A 156 15.08 9.60 -12.30
N PHE A 157 14.18 8.75 -12.79
CA PHE A 157 14.57 7.46 -13.32
C PHE A 157 15.60 7.64 -14.46
N PRO A 158 16.71 6.87 -14.46
CA PRO A 158 17.88 7.19 -15.28
C PRO A 158 17.73 6.65 -16.72
N TYR A 159 16.69 7.05 -17.45
CA TYR A 159 16.41 6.58 -18.81
C TYR A 159 17.57 6.78 -19.80
N ASN A 160 18.42 7.77 -19.55
CA ASN A 160 19.58 8.09 -20.39
C ASN A 160 20.89 7.52 -19.86
N ASP A 161 20.87 6.80 -18.73
CA ASP A 161 22.07 6.16 -18.21
C ASP A 161 22.46 4.97 -19.08
N LYS A 162 23.71 4.97 -19.56
CA LYS A 162 24.19 3.96 -20.50
C LYS A 162 24.14 2.56 -19.91
N LYS A 163 24.47 2.38 -18.63
CA LYS A 163 24.43 1.06 -17.98
C LYS A 163 22.99 0.56 -17.90
N PHE A 164 22.04 1.44 -17.56
CA PHE A 164 20.62 1.10 -17.53
C PHE A 164 20.10 0.67 -18.92
N ILE A 165 20.42 1.44 -19.97
CA ILE A 165 20.06 1.12 -21.36
C ILE A 165 20.64 -0.24 -21.75
N ASP A 166 21.95 -0.45 -21.54
CA ASP A 166 22.66 -1.67 -21.92
C ASP A 166 22.06 -2.92 -21.24
N GLU A 167 21.69 -2.86 -19.96
CA GLU A 167 21.05 -3.97 -19.25
C GLU A 167 19.60 -4.21 -19.70
N THR A 168 18.84 -3.15 -19.95
CA THR A 168 17.46 -3.25 -20.45
C THR A 168 17.41 -3.88 -21.85
N GLU A 169 18.33 -3.50 -22.74
CA GLU A 169 18.47 -4.10 -24.07
C GLU A 169 18.90 -5.57 -24.01
N LYS A 170 19.68 -5.99 -23.00
CA LYS A 170 19.97 -7.41 -22.78
C LYS A 170 18.73 -8.17 -22.36
N LEU A 171 17.98 -7.67 -21.39
CA LEU A 171 16.70 -8.24 -20.93
C LEU A 171 15.70 -8.38 -22.08
N ALA A 172 15.51 -7.32 -22.88
CA ALA A 172 14.60 -7.35 -24.04
C ALA A 172 14.96 -8.47 -25.03
N ARG A 173 16.26 -8.64 -25.32
CA ARG A 173 16.75 -9.74 -26.17
C ARG A 173 16.46 -11.12 -25.57
N TYR A 174 16.58 -11.29 -24.26
CA TYR A 174 16.21 -12.56 -23.60
C TYR A 174 14.72 -12.89 -23.78
N PHE A 175 13.83 -11.89 -23.71
CA PHE A 175 12.40 -12.07 -23.92
C PHE A 175 12.04 -12.37 -25.39
N GLU A 176 12.71 -11.74 -26.36
CA GLU A 176 12.50 -12.01 -27.79
C GLU A 176 12.96 -13.41 -28.22
N ILE A 177 13.92 -14.01 -27.50
CA ILE A 177 14.46 -15.34 -27.79
C ILE A 177 13.60 -16.47 -27.19
N GLY A 178 12.52 -16.15 -26.45
CA GLY A 178 11.53 -17.13 -25.99
C GLY A 178 11.98 -18.01 -24.81
N PHE A 179 12.92 -17.54 -23.98
CA PHE A 179 13.30 -18.23 -22.74
C PHE A 179 12.26 -17.94 -21.64
N ILE A 180 11.15 -18.70 -21.63
CA ILE A 180 10.07 -18.56 -20.64
C ILE A 180 10.33 -19.37 -19.34
N ASP A 181 11.40 -20.16 -19.25
CA ASP A 181 11.64 -21.00 -18.05
C ASP A 181 12.66 -20.44 -17.03
N GLY A 182 13.12 -19.19 -17.16
CA GLY A 182 14.31 -18.70 -16.44
C GLY A 182 14.12 -17.66 -15.34
N ILE A 183 12.90 -17.18 -15.06
CA ILE A 183 12.64 -16.25 -13.93
C ILE A 183 11.91 -17.01 -12.81
N LYS A 184 12.53 -18.11 -12.39
CA LYS A 184 12.32 -18.72 -11.08
C LYS A 184 13.71 -18.79 -10.48
N GLU A 185 13.84 -18.34 -9.24
CA GLU A 185 15.11 -18.19 -8.50
C GLU A 185 15.78 -16.82 -8.67
N TYR A 186 15.17 -15.81 -8.05
CA TYR A 186 15.86 -15.05 -7.00
C TYR A 186 14.95 -15.03 -5.78
#